data_AF-X8HWC5-F1
#
_entry.id   AF-X8HWC5-F1
#
_cell.length_a   1.000
_cell.length_b   1.000
_cell.length_c   1.000
_cell.angle_alpha   90.00
_cell.angle_beta   90.00
_cell.angle_gamma   90.00
#
_symmetry.space_group_name_H-M   'P 1'
#
loop_
_entity.id
_entity.type
_entity.pdbx_description
1 polymer ?
#
loop_
_entity_poly.entity_id
_entity_poly.type
_entity_poly.pdbx_seq_one_letter_code
_entity_poly.pdbx_strand_id
1 'polypeptide(L)'
;MENLYTIKEEKTKITFKEINNINLNTITESGFYVSPKWDANIVGLPQELDNNNGRAFYLKVMALKDLNNYCQQILYSFKGLIFYRAIIGANSTFTQWNRLRLT
;
A
#
# COMPACT_ATOMS: atom_id res chain seq x y z
N MET A 1 17.87 35.09 22.20
CA MET A 1 16.70 34.19 22.30
C MET A 1 16.30 33.83 20.90
N GLU A 2 16.74 32.67 20.43
CA GLU A 2 16.27 32.15 19.14
C GLU A 2 14.78 31.83 19.25
N ASN A 3 14.03 32.28 18.24
CA ASN A 3 12.58 32.20 18.23
C ASN A 3 12.17 30.75 17.94
N LEU A 4 11.86 29.99 18.99
CA LEU A 4 11.41 28.59 18.95
C LEU A 4 10.14 28.36 18.09
N TYR A 5 9.45 29.43 17.69
CA TYR A 5 8.27 29.38 16.82
C TYR A 5 8.60 29.26 15.32
N THR A 6 9.87 29.37 14.92
CA THR A 6 10.28 29.31 13.50
C THR A 6 10.54 27.90 13.01
N ILE A 7 10.65 26.92 13.91
CA ILE A 7 10.49 25.50 13.56
C ILE A 7 8.98 25.25 13.45
N LYS A 8 8.34 25.92 12.49
CA LYS A 8 7.03 25.52 12.00
C LYS A 8 7.19 24.07 11.61
N GLU A 9 6.52 23.21 12.36
CA GLU A 9 6.23 21.83 12.02
C GLU A 9 6.01 21.72 10.51
N GLU A 10 7.03 21.29 9.76
CA GLU A 10 6.81 20.61 8.50
C GLU A 10 6.22 19.24 8.84
N LYS A 11 4.98 19.25 9.37
CA LYS A 11 4.10 18.10 9.35
C LYS A 11 3.89 17.79 7.88
N THR A 12 4.76 16.96 7.32
CA THR A 12 4.62 16.39 5.99
C THR A 12 3.24 15.71 5.96
N LYS A 13 2.27 16.37 5.31
CA LYS A 13 0.92 15.83 5.17
C LYS A 13 1.03 14.52 4.37
N ILE A 14 0.72 13.40 5.02
CA ILE A 14 0.56 12.13 4.32
C ILE A 14 -0.53 12.33 3.28
N THR A 15 -0.17 12.19 2.01
CA THR A 15 -1.09 12.30 0.87
C THR A 15 -1.36 10.91 0.33
N PHE A 16 -2.62 10.53 0.27
CA PHE A 16 -3.04 9.25 -0.28
C PHE A 16 -3.38 9.41 -1.77
N LYS A 17 -2.75 8.61 -2.62
CA LYS A 17 -3.12 8.49 -4.04
C LYS A 17 -4.32 7.55 -4.15
N GLU A 18 -5.46 8.06 -4.60
CA GLU A 18 -6.62 7.19 -4.87
C GLU A 18 -6.32 6.23 -6.02
N ILE A 19 -6.73 4.97 -5.87
CA ILE A 19 -6.57 3.93 -6.87
C ILE A 19 -7.91 3.25 -7.16
N ASN A 20 -8.19 3.08 -8.45
CA ASN A 20 -9.33 2.34 -8.98
C ASN A 20 -8.99 1.87 -10.41
N ASN A 21 -9.60 0.78 -10.88
CA ASN A 21 -9.34 0.21 -12.21
C ASN A 21 -7.85 -0.09 -12.45
N ILE A 22 -7.18 -0.70 -11.47
CA ILE A 22 -5.73 -0.95 -11.48
C ILE A 22 -5.39 -2.37 -11.02
N ASN A 23 -4.23 -2.86 -11.47
CA ASN A 23 -3.63 -4.10 -10.97
C ASN A 23 -2.60 -3.78 -9.88
N LEU A 24 -2.77 -4.31 -8.67
CA LEU A 24 -1.81 -4.08 -7.58
C LEU A 24 -0.41 -4.59 -7.90
N ASN A 25 -0.25 -5.52 -8.86
CA ASN A 25 1.06 -6.00 -9.30
C ASN A 25 1.88 -4.92 -10.03
N THR A 26 1.26 -3.82 -10.48
CA THR A 26 1.95 -2.73 -11.17
C THR A 26 2.32 -1.57 -10.25
N ILE A 27 1.90 -1.59 -8.97
CA ILE A 27 2.16 -0.52 -8.01
C ILE A 27 3.44 -0.83 -7.23
N THR A 28 4.58 -0.41 -7.77
CA THR A 28 5.90 -0.60 -7.14
C THR A 28 6.53 0.68 -6.63
N GLU A 29 5.96 1.85 -6.95
CA GLU A 29 6.45 3.15 -6.48
C GLU A 29 6.15 3.33 -4.98
N SER A 30 7.14 3.81 -4.21
CA SER A 30 6.95 4.17 -2.80
C SER A 30 5.83 5.20 -2.63
N GLY A 31 4.88 4.94 -1.73
CA GLY A 31 3.77 5.87 -1.54
C GLY A 31 2.70 5.35 -0.59
N PHE A 32 1.72 6.21 -0.33
CA PHE A 32 0.47 5.86 0.36
C PHE A 32 -0.65 5.91 -0.67
N TYR A 33 -1.41 4.82 -0.75
CA TYR A 33 -2.51 4.65 -1.70
C TYR A 33 -3.79 4.29 -0.95
N VAL A 34 -4.94 4.58 -1.56
CA VAL A 34 -6.25 4.22 -1.00
C VAL A 34 -7.18 3.73 -2.11
N SER A 35 -7.84 2.61 -1.87
CA SER A 35 -9.01 2.18 -2.64
C SER A 35 -10.25 2.56 -1.83
N PRO A 36 -11.00 3.62 -2.22
CA PRO A 36 -12.04 4.19 -1.37
C PRO A 36 -13.40 3.48 -1.45
N LYS A 37 -13.56 2.48 -2.34
CA LYS A 37 -14.85 1.82 -2.61
C LYS A 37 -14.79 0.32 -2.40
N TRP A 38 -15.89 -0.25 -1.90
CA TRP A 38 -16.03 -1.70 -1.66
C TRP A 38 -16.02 -2.53 -2.95
N ASP A 39 -16.56 -1.95 -4.02
CA ASP A 39 -16.72 -2.51 -5.35
C ASP A 39 -15.67 -2.00 -6.36
N ALA A 40 -14.57 -1.41 -5.87
CA ALA A 40 -13.51 -0.90 -6.74
C ALA A 40 -13.01 -1.98 -7.72
N ASN A 41 -12.69 -1.59 -8.95
CA ASN A 41 -12.17 -2.53 -9.94
C ASN A 41 -10.66 -2.74 -9.73
N ILE A 42 -10.29 -3.50 -8.72
CA ILE A 42 -8.89 -3.79 -8.38
C ILE A 42 -8.62 -5.27 -8.59
N VAL A 43 -7.50 -5.59 -9.26
CA VAL A 43 -7.01 -6.96 -9.43
C VAL A 43 -5.67 -7.15 -8.72
N GLY A 44 -5.30 -8.41 -8.42
CA GLY A 44 -4.09 -8.73 -7.67
C GLY A 44 -4.25 -8.58 -6.16
N LEU A 45 -5.48 -8.66 -5.65
CA LEU A 45 -5.81 -8.61 -4.22
C LEU A 45 -5.51 -9.94 -3.50
N PRO A 46 -5.39 -9.93 -2.16
CA PRO A 46 -5.54 -11.15 -1.38
C PRO A 46 -6.90 -11.81 -1.65
N GLN A 47 -6.94 -13.14 -1.74
CA GLN A 47 -8.16 -13.89 -2.06
C GLN A 47 -9.34 -13.56 -1.13
N GLU A 48 -9.06 -13.32 0.15
CA GLU A 48 -10.06 -12.95 1.17
C GLU A 48 -10.76 -11.60 0.88
N LEU A 49 -10.12 -10.74 0.10
CA LEU A 49 -10.62 -9.41 -0.28
C LEU A 49 -11.12 -9.36 -1.74
N ASP A 50 -10.86 -10.39 -2.54
CA ASP A 50 -11.30 -10.44 -3.94
C ASP A 50 -12.78 -10.83 -4.06
N ASN A 51 -13.63 -9.96 -3.54
CA ASN A 51 -15.09 -10.03 -3.60
C ASN A 51 -15.66 -8.61 -3.59
N ASN A 52 -16.93 -8.45 -3.98
CA ASN A 52 -17.58 -7.14 -4.15
C ASN A 52 -17.69 -6.28 -2.88
N ASN A 53 -17.34 -6.83 -1.71
CA ASN A 53 -17.41 -6.15 -0.43
C ASN A 53 -16.04 -6.08 0.28
N GLY A 54 -14.94 -6.39 -0.42
CA GLY A 54 -13.60 -6.52 0.18
C GLY A 54 -12.59 -5.47 -0.28
N ARG A 55 -12.92 -4.65 -1.28
CA ARG A 55 -11.93 -3.89 -2.05
C ARG A 55 -11.69 -2.47 -1.55
N ALA A 56 -12.30 -2.07 -0.44
CA ALA A 56 -11.91 -0.85 0.26
C ALA A 56 -10.71 -1.15 1.18
N PHE A 57 -9.60 -0.43 1.00
CA PHE A 57 -8.38 -0.61 1.79
C PHE A 57 -7.41 0.57 1.64
N TYR A 58 -6.48 0.68 2.60
CA TYR A 58 -5.25 1.45 2.42
C TYR A 58 -4.11 0.55 1.99
N LEU A 59 -3.20 1.07 1.17
CA LEU A 59 -2.01 0.37 0.71
C LEU A 59 -0.78 1.24 0.95
N LYS A 60 0.20 0.70 1.67
CA LYS A 60 1.53 1.28 1.80
C LYS A 60 2.48 0.53 0.88
N VAL A 61 3.20 1.27 0.04
CA VAL A 61 4.29 0.73 -0.77
C VAL A 61 5.60 1.34 -0.31
N MET A 62 6.60 0.49 -0.12
CA MET A 62 7.97 0.86 0.26
C MET A 62 8.91 0.17 -0.71
N ALA A 63 9.58 0.95 -1.56
CA ALA A 63 10.50 0.48 -2.56
C ALA A 63 11.92 0.94 -2.27
N LEU A 64 12.89 0.11 -2.63
CA LEU A 64 14.30 0.50 -2.59
C LEU A 64 14.55 1.54 -3.70
N LYS A 65 15.26 2.61 -3.35
CA LYS A 65 15.62 3.67 -4.31
C LYS A 65 16.44 3.07 -5.45
N ASP A 66 16.21 3.54 -6.68
CA ASP A 66 16.97 3.22 -7.89
C ASP A 66 16.80 1.78 -8.45
N LEU A 67 15.98 0.94 -7.80
CA LEU A 67 15.63 -0.40 -8.26
C LEU A 67 14.12 -0.60 -8.14
N ASN A 68 13.37 -0.20 -9.18
CA ASN A 68 11.91 -0.43 -9.30
C ASN A 68 11.48 -1.91 -9.25
N ASN A 69 12.45 -2.82 -9.04
CA ASN A 69 12.30 -4.26 -8.92
C ASN A 69 12.22 -4.74 -7.46
N TYR A 70 12.45 -3.91 -6.44
CA TYR A 70 12.35 -4.33 -5.04
C TYR A 70 11.40 -3.43 -4.28
N CYS A 71 10.24 -3.98 -3.91
CA CYS A 71 9.27 -3.25 -3.11
C CYS A 71 8.48 -4.18 -2.19
N GLN A 72 7.95 -3.60 -1.12
CA GLN A 72 7.02 -4.22 -0.20
C GLN A 72 5.69 -3.51 -0.29
N GLN A 73 4.61 -4.30 -0.33
CA GLN A 73 3.24 -3.84 -0.24
C GLN A 73 2.65 -4.31 1.09
N ILE A 74 2.06 -3.39 1.84
CA ILE A 74 1.28 -3.69 3.05
C ILE A 74 -0.13 -3.13 2.84
N LEU A 75 -1.12 -4.01 2.88
CA LEU A 75 -2.52 -3.70 2.66
C LEU A 75 -3.27 -3.76 3.99
N TYR A 76 -3.97 -2.68 4.33
CA TYR A 76 -4.83 -2.55 5.50
C TYR A 76 -6.28 -2.47 5.04
N SER A 77 -7.02 -3.58 5.17
CA SER A 77 -8.43 -3.62 4.78
C SER A 77 -9.31 -2.97 5.85
N PHE A 78 -10.43 -2.38 5.42
CA PHE A 78 -11.47 -1.93 6.34
C PHE A 78 -12.21 -3.09 7.05
N LYS A 79 -11.89 -4.35 6.74
CA LYS A 79 -12.38 -5.54 7.45
C LYS A 79 -11.49 -5.94 8.64
N GLY A 80 -10.49 -5.13 8.98
CA GLY A 80 -9.54 -5.44 10.06
C GLY A 80 -8.51 -6.51 9.71
N LEU A 81 -8.39 -6.87 8.42
CA LEU A 81 -7.36 -7.78 7.92
C LEU A 81 -6.17 -6.99 7.39
N ILE A 82 -4.96 -7.44 7.71
CA ILE A 82 -3.70 -6.87 7.24
C ILE A 82 -2.96 -7.92 6.43
N PHE A 83 -2.51 -7.54 5.23
CA PHE A 83 -1.75 -8.43 4.34
C PHE A 83 -0.45 -7.76 3.92
N TYR A 84 0.57 -8.57 3.61
CA TYR A 84 1.81 -8.09 3.03
C TYR A 84 2.32 -9.02 1.95
N ARG A 85 3.09 -8.47 1.02
CA ARG A 85 3.87 -9.19 0.01
C ARG A 85 5.02 -8.33 -0.47
N ALA A 86 5.97 -8.91 -1.19
CA ALA A 86 7.13 -8.19 -1.65
C ALA A 86 7.64 -8.70 -3.00
N ILE A 87 8.43 -7.88 -3.67
CA ILE A 87 9.35 -8.33 -4.72
C ILE A 87 10.74 -8.39 -4.08
N ILE A 88 11.35 -9.58 -4.06
CA ILE A 88 12.59 -9.87 -3.29
C ILE A 88 13.78 -10.24 -4.19
N GLY A 89 13.63 -10.17 -5.51
CA GLY A 89 14.67 -10.48 -6.48
C GLY A 89 14.59 -9.60 -7.73
N ALA A 90 15.73 -9.43 -8.41
CA ALA A 90 15.77 -8.71 -9.67
C ALA A 90 14.88 -9.40 -10.71
N ASN A 91 14.09 -8.63 -11.45
CA ASN A 91 13.14 -9.11 -12.48
C ASN A 91 12.15 -10.18 -11.97
N SER A 92 11.86 -10.18 -10.67
CA SER A 92 10.86 -11.09 -10.08
C SER A 92 9.49 -10.42 -9.97
N THR A 93 8.47 -11.24 -9.75
CA THR A 93 7.12 -10.79 -9.46
C THR A 93 6.89 -10.73 -7.95
N PHE A 94 5.76 -10.16 -7.54
CA PHE A 94 5.36 -10.20 -6.15
C PHE A 94 5.23 -11.64 -5.64
N THR A 95 5.69 -11.88 -4.41
CA THR A 95 5.31 -13.07 -3.64
C THR A 95 3.79 -13.13 -3.45
N GLN A 96 3.30 -14.29 -3.04
CA GLN A 96 1.92 -14.39 -2.56
C GLN A 96 1.65 -13.44 -1.39
N TRP A 97 0.38 -13.06 -1.24
CA TRP A 97 -0.10 -12.32 -0.08
C TRP A 97 -0.02 -13.19 1.17
N ASN A 98 0.63 -12.67 2.20
CA ASN A 98 0.65 -13.27 3.53
C ASN A 98 -0.23 -12.44 4.46
N ARG A 99 -1.12 -13.09 5.19
CA ARG A 99 -1.96 -12.43 6.19
C ARG A 99 -1.21 -12.30 7.50
N LEU A 100 -1.16 -11.09 8.05
CA LEU A 100 -0.63 -10.85 9.38
C LEU A 100 -1.68 -11.28 10.41
N ARG A 101 -1.29 -12.16 11.33
CA ARG A 101 -2.11 -12.57 12.49
C ARG A 101 -1.56 -11.86 13.71
N LEU A 102 -2.35 -10.96 14.28
CA LEU A 102 -2.06 -10.36 15.58
C LEU A 102 -2.54 -11.35 16.64
N THR A 103 -1.62 -11.94 17.38
CA THR A 103 -1.87 -12.80 18.55
C THR A 103 -1.80 -11.98 19.82
#